data_AF-R4UV25-F1
#
_entry.id   AF-R4UV25-F1
#
_cell.length_a   1.000
_cell.length_b   1.000
_cell.length_c   1.000
_cell.angle_alpha   90.00
_cell.angle_beta   90.00
_cell.angle_gamma   90.00
#
_symmetry.space_group_name_H-M   'P 1'
#
loop_
_entity.id
_entity.type
_entity.pdbx_description
1 polymer ?
#
loop_
_entity_poly.entity_id
_entity_poly.type
_entity_poly.pdbx_seq_one_letter_code
_entity_poly.pdbx_strand_id
1 'polypeptide(L)'
;MNYLLEFSGLRPASTYAVSVSAKTMALGPAVSITTHTRPPIPSMDNAIEIPGNVTDLPNGSATIHIHPLTEYQDLIRGYLLLVLPESNKTQTPRTVFFDEWLTKEIENNVNGIYYFAAEFDQVDLEENSEVVIGSGHGLKVGKWGEMQDPKLENEMGYRFGLVLMLEYCGVHSVGYVDTDVLHVDY
;
A
#
# COMPACT_ATOMS: atom_id res chain seq x y z
N MET A 1 -5.91 6.02 38.05
CA MET A 1 -4.77 6.82 37.55
C MET A 1 -4.00 5.91 36.61
N ASN A 2 -3.93 6.23 35.32
CA ASN A 2 -3.23 5.43 34.32
C ASN A 2 -1.93 6.15 33.96
N TYR A 3 -0.80 5.44 34.01
CA TYR A 3 0.47 5.97 33.55
C TYR A 3 0.72 5.47 32.13
N LEU A 4 0.92 6.40 31.20
CA LEU A 4 1.33 6.11 29.83
C LEU A 4 2.86 6.21 29.77
N LEU A 5 3.51 5.11 29.37
CA LEU A 5 4.94 5.10 29.08
C LEU A 5 5.12 4.85 27.58
N GLU A 6 5.92 5.69 26.94
CA GLU A 6 6.26 5.57 25.53
C GLU A 6 7.73 5.20 25.40
N PHE A 7 8.01 4.15 24.61
CA PHE A 7 9.36 3.73 24.28
C PHE A 7 9.62 4.08 22.81
N SER A 8 10.68 4.84 22.55
CA SER A 8 11.11 5.24 21.21
C SER A 8 12.52 4.72 20.90
N GLY A 9 12.92 4.75 19.62
CA GLY A 9 14.24 4.27 19.17
C GLY A 9 14.43 2.75 19.22
N LEU A 10 13.32 1.99 19.27
CA LEU A 10 13.35 0.53 19.20
C LEU A 10 13.62 0.07 17.75
N ARG A 11 14.20 -1.12 17.61
CA ARG A 11 14.39 -1.76 16.31
C ARG A 11 13.00 -2.08 15.72
N PRO A 12 12.76 -1.76 14.44
CA PRO A 12 11.49 -2.08 13.80
C PRO A 12 11.37 -3.60 13.55
N ALA A 13 10.14 -4.08 13.30
CA ALA A 13 9.82 -5.50 13.10
C ALA A 13 10.48 -6.45 14.13
N SER A 14 10.38 -6.10 15.42
CA SER A 14 11.08 -6.80 16.50
C SER A 14 10.14 -7.10 17.67
N THR A 15 10.38 -8.22 18.33
CA THR A 15 9.62 -8.65 19.51
C THR A 15 10.33 -8.22 20.79
N TYR A 16 9.61 -7.53 21.67
CA TYR A 16 10.11 -7.03 22.94
C TYR A 16 9.32 -7.60 24.12
N ALA A 17 10.04 -8.01 25.16
CA ALA A 17 9.46 -8.30 26.46
C ALA A 17 9.61 -7.06 27.36
N VAL A 18 8.49 -6.42 27.68
CA VAL A 18 8.45 -5.25 28.57
C VAL A 18 8.03 -5.72 29.95
N SER A 19 8.91 -5.52 30.94
CA SER A 19 8.68 -5.94 32.32
C SER A 19 8.67 -4.72 33.24
N VAL A 20 7.62 -4.59 34.06
CA VAL A 20 7.45 -3.48 35.00
C VAL A 20 7.45 -4.04 36.42
N SER A 21 8.35 -3.53 37.26
CA SER A 21 8.40 -3.83 38.69
C SER A 21 8.19 -2.57 39.50
N ALA A 22 7.32 -2.65 40.52
CA ALA A 22 7.18 -1.58 41.49
C ALA A 22 8.36 -1.62 42.46
N LYS A 23 9.01 -0.47 42.69
CA LYS A 23 10.06 -0.33 43.71
C LYS A 23 9.56 0.58 44.82
N THR A 24 9.51 0.06 46.05
CA THR A 24 9.27 0.85 47.26
C THR A 24 10.55 0.87 48.10
N MET A 25 10.58 0.19 49.25
CA MET A 25 11.81 -0.09 50.00
C MET A 25 12.59 -1.29 49.42
N ALA A 26 11.88 -2.21 48.76
CA ALA A 26 12.44 -3.33 48.01
C ALA A 26 11.82 -3.39 46.60
N LEU A 27 12.46 -4.14 45.69
CA LEU A 27 11.91 -4.39 44.37
C LEU A 27 10.81 -5.46 44.46
N GLY A 28 9.60 -5.13 44.05
CA GLY A 28 8.48 -6.06 43.96
C GLY A 28 8.55 -6.97 42.73
N PRO A 29 7.64 -7.95 42.62
CA PRO A 29 7.56 -8.84 41.47
C PRO A 29 7.34 -8.05 40.17
N ALA A 30 7.91 -8.54 39.07
CA ALA A 30 7.72 -7.97 37.75
C ALA A 30 6.42 -8.50 37.11
N VAL A 31 5.72 -7.62 36.39
CA VAL A 31 4.69 -8.01 35.43
C VAL A 31 5.25 -7.78 34.03
N SER A 32 5.18 -8.81 33.19
CA SER A 32 5.76 -8.79 31.85
C SER A 32 4.69 -8.91 30.78
N ILE A 33 4.88 -8.18 29.69
CA ILE A 33 4.10 -8.30 28.46
C ILE A 33 5.05 -8.48 27.28
N THR A 34 4.60 -9.21 26.27
CA THR A 34 5.29 -9.28 24.97
C THR A 34 4.57 -8.37 24.00
N THR A 35 5.33 -7.57 23.26
CA THR A 35 4.81 -6.66 22.24
C THR A 35 5.72 -6.66 21.01
N HIS A 36 5.19 -6.19 19.88
CA HIS A 36 5.89 -6.18 18.61
C HIS A 36 5.95 -4.75 18.07
N THR A 37 7.10 -4.36 17.52
CA THR A 37 7.24 -3.09 16.82
C THR A 37 6.77 -3.23 15.37
N ARG A 38 6.22 -2.13 14.86
CA ARG A 38 5.70 -2.03 13.49
C ARG A 38 6.82 -2.29 12.46
N PRO A 39 6.53 -2.97 11.33
CA PRO A 39 7.48 -3.09 10.21
C PRO A 39 7.94 -1.72 9.71
N PRO A 40 9.22 -1.56 9.33
CA PRO A 40 9.66 -0.33 8.68
C PRO A 40 9.12 -0.29 7.25
N ILE A 41 8.76 0.90 6.76
CA ILE A 41 8.40 1.11 5.36
C ILE A 41 9.72 1.41 4.62
N PRO A 42 10.14 0.59 3.63
CA PRO A 42 11.31 0.89 2.82
C PRO A 42 11.10 2.14 1.96
N SER A 43 12.17 2.69 1.39
CA SER A 43 11.99 3.68 0.33
C SER A 43 11.27 3.03 -0.84
N MET A 44 10.25 3.73 -1.35
CA MET A 44 9.48 3.33 -2.52
C MET A 44 9.82 4.22 -3.73
N ASP A 45 10.92 4.98 -3.66
CA ASP A 45 11.39 5.79 -4.76
C ASP A 45 11.68 4.88 -5.97
N ASN A 46 11.01 5.15 -7.08
CA ASN A 46 11.05 4.33 -8.31
C ASN A 46 10.45 2.91 -8.16
N ALA A 47 9.63 2.64 -7.14
CA ALA A 47 8.91 1.36 -7.06
C ALA A 47 7.85 1.22 -8.17
N ILE A 48 7.40 2.35 -8.72
CA ILE A 48 6.50 2.42 -9.86
C ILE A 48 7.12 3.32 -10.94
N GLU A 49 7.11 2.84 -12.18
CA GLU A 49 7.61 3.53 -13.35
C GLU A 49 6.61 3.37 -14.49
N ILE A 50 6.46 4.40 -15.31
CA ILE A 50 5.62 4.33 -16.52
C ILE A 50 6.57 4.43 -17.71
N PRO A 51 6.79 3.34 -18.46
CA PRO A 51 7.79 3.29 -19.51
C PRO A 51 7.47 4.28 -20.65
N GLY A 52 8.37 5.26 -20.83
CA GLY A 52 8.42 6.18 -21.97
C GLY A 52 8.13 7.66 -21.64
N ASN A 53 8.38 8.56 -22.60
CA ASN A 53 7.89 9.95 -22.57
C ASN A 53 6.39 9.96 -22.89
N VAL A 54 5.61 9.24 -22.10
CA VAL A 54 4.18 9.08 -22.33
C VAL A 54 3.49 10.14 -21.48
N THR A 55 3.54 11.40 -21.92
CA THR A 55 2.54 12.39 -21.48
C THR A 55 1.12 11.96 -21.85
N ASP A 56 1.02 11.00 -22.78
CA ASP A 56 -0.13 10.76 -23.64
C ASP A 56 -0.38 9.23 -23.73
N LEU A 57 -1.33 8.70 -22.96
CA LEU A 57 -1.65 7.27 -22.90
C LEU A 57 -2.32 6.78 -24.19
N PRO A 58 -1.66 6.00 -25.07
CA PRO A 58 -2.25 5.59 -26.34
C PRO A 58 -3.36 4.55 -26.12
N ASN A 59 -4.54 4.77 -26.72
CA ASN A 59 -5.69 3.86 -26.76
C ASN A 59 -6.44 3.61 -25.42
N GLY A 60 -6.33 4.51 -24.44
CA GLY A 60 -7.06 4.37 -23.18
C GLY A 60 -6.54 3.24 -22.28
N SER A 61 -5.28 2.87 -22.45
CA SER A 61 -4.56 1.91 -21.59
C SER A 61 -3.17 2.43 -21.23
N ALA A 62 -2.72 2.11 -20.02
CA ALA A 62 -1.41 2.44 -19.46
C ALA A 62 -0.64 1.16 -19.16
N THR A 63 0.59 1.06 -19.66
CA THR A 63 1.55 0.07 -19.19
C THR A 63 2.31 0.65 -18.01
N ILE A 64 2.42 -0.10 -16.92
CA ILE A 64 3.09 0.31 -15.69
C ILE A 64 4.11 -0.77 -15.33
N HIS A 65 5.32 -0.34 -15.00
CA HIS A 65 6.38 -1.20 -14.49
C HIS A 65 6.45 -1.05 -12.97
N ILE A 66 6.28 -2.16 -12.26
CA ILE A 66 6.40 -2.23 -10.81
C ILE A 66 7.70 -2.94 -10.46
N HIS A 67 8.61 -2.23 -9.82
CA HIS A 67 9.90 -2.78 -9.43
C HIS A 67 9.79 -3.43 -8.04
N PRO A 68 10.07 -4.75 -7.90
CA PRO A 68 10.00 -5.42 -6.62
C PRO A 68 11.03 -4.83 -5.66
N LEU A 69 10.61 -4.64 -4.40
CA LEU A 69 11.47 -4.09 -3.37
C LEU A 69 12.36 -5.19 -2.79
N THR A 70 13.64 -4.89 -2.58
CA THR A 70 14.60 -5.83 -2.00
C THR A 70 14.78 -5.66 -0.50
N GLU A 71 14.39 -4.50 0.04
CA GLU A 71 14.41 -4.24 1.47
C GLU A 71 13.20 -4.86 2.15
N TYR A 72 13.44 -5.60 3.23
CA TYR A 72 12.41 -6.24 4.07
C TYR A 72 11.47 -7.21 3.34
N GLN A 73 11.95 -7.86 2.26
CA GLN A 73 11.18 -8.84 1.46
C GLN A 73 10.38 -9.84 2.30
N ASP A 74 10.98 -10.42 3.34
CA ASP A 74 10.31 -11.39 4.22
C ASP A 74 9.06 -10.84 4.94
N LEU A 75 8.98 -9.53 5.09
CA LEU A 75 7.87 -8.82 5.73
C LEU A 75 6.80 -8.39 4.72
N ILE A 76 7.10 -8.37 3.42
CA ILE A 76 6.16 -7.94 2.38
C ILE A 76 5.04 -8.98 2.25
N ARG A 77 3.80 -8.50 2.18
CA ARG A 77 2.59 -9.33 2.06
C ARG A 77 1.83 -9.14 0.76
N GLY A 78 2.14 -8.06 0.06
CA GLY A 78 1.62 -7.77 -1.27
C GLY A 78 1.72 -6.29 -1.62
N TYR A 79 1.47 -6.05 -2.89
CA TYR A 79 1.39 -4.75 -3.52
C TYR A 79 -0.01 -4.55 -4.05
N LEU A 80 -0.56 -3.35 -3.87
CA LEU A 80 -1.86 -2.97 -4.44
C LEU A 80 -1.65 -1.79 -5.37
N LEU A 81 -2.13 -1.91 -6.59
CA LEU A 81 -2.12 -0.86 -7.57
C LEU A 81 -3.47 -0.16 -7.58
N LEU A 82 -3.44 1.13 -7.27
CA LEU A 82 -4.57 2.04 -7.27
C LEU A 82 -4.49 2.96 -8.47
N VAL A 83 -5.64 3.31 -9.03
CA VAL A 83 -5.74 4.29 -10.11
C VAL A 83 -6.58 5.45 -9.62
N LEU A 84 -6.04 6.65 -9.79
CA LEU A 84 -6.57 7.90 -9.25
C LEU A 84 -6.93 8.85 -10.40
N PRO A 85 -8.19 8.86 -10.87
CA PRO A 85 -8.64 9.84 -11.85
C PRO A 85 -8.74 11.25 -11.24
N GLU A 86 -8.32 12.28 -11.99
CA GLU A 86 -8.39 13.67 -11.55
C GLU A 86 -9.82 14.23 -11.52
N SER A 87 -10.69 13.82 -12.45
CA SER A 87 -11.93 14.54 -12.73
C SER A 87 -13.14 13.68 -13.12
N ASN A 88 -13.67 12.84 -12.20
CA ASN A 88 -15.12 12.66 -12.08
C ASN A 88 -15.51 11.75 -10.90
N LYS A 89 -16.41 12.21 -10.01
CA LYS A 89 -17.01 11.37 -8.95
C LYS A 89 -18.00 10.34 -9.47
N THR A 90 -18.48 10.50 -10.68
CA THR A 90 -19.71 9.86 -11.18
C THR A 90 -19.46 8.58 -11.98
N GLN A 91 -18.23 8.32 -12.43
CA GLN A 91 -17.88 7.12 -13.21
C GLN A 91 -16.75 6.28 -12.59
N THR A 92 -16.05 6.77 -11.58
CA THR A 92 -15.00 5.97 -10.92
C THR A 92 -15.61 4.76 -10.23
N PRO A 93 -15.13 3.55 -10.52
CA PRO A 93 -15.61 2.36 -9.85
C PRO A 93 -15.41 2.47 -8.34
N ARG A 94 -16.39 1.94 -7.59
CA ARG A 94 -16.28 1.90 -6.14
C ARG A 94 -15.21 0.89 -5.73
N THR A 95 -14.23 1.33 -4.95
CA THR A 95 -13.29 0.42 -4.28
C THR A 95 -13.98 -0.30 -3.13
N VAL A 96 -13.73 -1.61 -3.03
CA VAL A 96 -14.17 -2.43 -1.91
C VAL A 96 -12.97 -3.25 -1.44
N PHE A 97 -12.37 -2.85 -0.32
CA PHE A 97 -11.44 -3.71 0.41
C PHE A 97 -12.20 -4.54 1.44
N PHE A 98 -11.73 -5.76 1.70
CA PHE A 98 -12.35 -6.65 2.68
C PHE A 98 -12.00 -6.29 4.13
N ASP A 99 -10.93 -5.52 4.33
CA ASP A 99 -10.47 -5.08 5.63
C ASP A 99 -10.73 -3.57 5.84
N GLU A 100 -11.47 -3.24 6.90
CA GLU A 100 -11.79 -1.85 7.27
C GLU A 100 -10.53 -1.08 7.72
N TRP A 101 -9.59 -1.74 8.39
CA TRP A 101 -8.33 -1.11 8.79
C TRP A 101 -7.50 -0.73 7.55
N LEU A 102 -7.36 -1.63 6.58
CA LEU A 102 -6.65 -1.36 5.34
C LEU A 102 -7.31 -0.20 4.57
N THR A 103 -8.64 -0.20 4.51
CA THR A 103 -9.40 0.89 3.88
C THR A 103 -9.05 2.24 4.50
N LYS A 104 -9.09 2.34 5.84
CA LYS A 104 -8.76 3.58 6.55
C LYS A 104 -7.30 4.00 6.35
N GLU A 105 -6.37 3.05 6.38
CA GLU A 105 -4.96 3.36 6.21
C GLU A 105 -4.68 3.89 4.80
N ILE A 106 -5.27 3.30 3.76
CA ILE A 106 -5.17 3.80 2.38
C ILE A 106 -5.84 5.17 2.26
N GLU A 107 -7.06 5.36 2.77
CA GLU A 107 -7.75 6.65 2.74
C GLU A 107 -6.98 7.78 3.45
N ASN A 108 -6.20 7.46 4.48
CA ASN A 108 -5.35 8.44 5.17
C ASN A 108 -4.10 8.84 4.36
N ASN A 109 -3.61 7.97 3.46
CA ASN A 109 -2.40 8.20 2.66
C ASN A 109 -2.72 8.70 1.25
N VAL A 110 -3.87 8.33 0.69
CA VAL A 110 -4.28 8.64 -0.67
C VAL A 110 -5.08 9.94 -0.70
N ASN A 111 -4.61 10.92 -1.48
CA ASN A 111 -5.36 12.14 -1.71
C ASN A 111 -6.17 12.06 -3.01
N GLY A 112 -7.46 11.78 -2.90
CA GLY A 112 -8.40 11.79 -4.02
C GLY A 112 -9.31 10.57 -4.06
N ILE A 113 -10.02 10.42 -5.17
CA ILE A 113 -10.84 9.25 -5.43
C ILE A 113 -9.96 8.25 -6.17
N TYR A 114 -10.09 6.98 -5.80
CA TYR A 114 -9.30 5.92 -6.39
C TYR A 114 -10.15 4.68 -6.59
N TYR A 115 -9.76 3.86 -7.57
CA TYR A 115 -10.20 2.49 -7.70
C TYR A 115 -9.03 1.52 -7.55
N PHE A 116 -9.31 0.34 -6.99
CA PHE A 116 -8.33 -0.74 -6.85
C PHE A 116 -8.26 -1.51 -8.17
N ALA A 117 -7.11 -1.52 -8.84
CA ALA A 117 -6.98 -2.03 -10.19
C ALA A 117 -6.32 -3.41 -10.27
N ALA A 118 -5.26 -3.62 -9.47
CA ALA A 118 -4.54 -4.88 -9.45
C ALA A 118 -3.86 -5.13 -8.11
N GLU A 119 -3.61 -6.39 -7.79
CA GLU A 119 -2.79 -6.81 -6.65
C GLU A 119 -1.73 -7.80 -7.11
N PHE A 120 -0.60 -7.80 -6.41
CA PHE A 120 0.53 -8.65 -6.70
C PHE A 120 1.14 -9.15 -5.39
N ASP A 121 1.62 -10.38 -5.38
CA ASP A 121 2.62 -10.78 -4.41
C ASP A 121 4.05 -10.54 -4.94
N GLN A 122 5.06 -10.86 -4.13
CA GLN A 122 6.44 -10.62 -4.53
C GLN A 122 6.89 -11.56 -5.66
N VAL A 123 6.36 -12.79 -5.70
CA VAL A 123 6.69 -13.78 -6.72
C VAL A 123 6.12 -13.34 -8.06
N ASP A 124 4.89 -12.84 -8.06
CA ASP A 124 4.23 -12.30 -9.25
C ASP A 124 5.08 -11.19 -9.90
N LEU A 125 5.63 -10.27 -9.09
CA LEU A 125 6.44 -9.15 -9.59
C LEU A 125 7.85 -9.57 -10.06
N GLU A 126 8.42 -10.62 -9.49
CA GLU A 126 9.68 -11.18 -9.96
C GLU A 126 9.54 -11.88 -11.32
N GLU A 127 8.37 -12.48 -11.60
CA GLU A 127 8.06 -13.12 -12.87
C GLU A 127 7.57 -12.12 -13.93
N ASN A 128 6.72 -11.16 -13.54
CA ASN A 128 6.18 -10.14 -14.41
C ASN A 128 5.97 -8.81 -13.68
N SER A 129 6.87 -7.87 -13.92
CA SER A 129 6.78 -6.50 -13.40
C SER A 129 5.91 -5.57 -14.25
N GLU A 130 5.50 -6.00 -15.44
CA GLU A 130 4.73 -5.19 -16.38
C GLU A 130 3.23 -5.45 -16.26
N VAL A 131 2.49 -4.38 -15.98
CA VAL A 131 1.05 -4.41 -15.73
C VAL A 131 0.36 -3.45 -16.70
N VAL A 132 -0.63 -3.96 -17.44
CA VAL A 132 -1.47 -3.14 -18.31
C VAL A 132 -2.77 -2.79 -17.58
N ILE A 133 -3.01 -1.49 -17.42
CA ILE A 133 -4.22 -0.89 -16.86
C ILE A 133 -5.02 -0.23 -17.99
N GLY A 134 -6.34 -0.18 -17.89
CA GLY A 134 -7.21 0.33 -18.95
C GLY A 134 -7.59 -0.72 -19.99
N SER A 135 -7.39 -2.00 -19.71
CA SER A 135 -7.72 -3.08 -20.65
C SER A 135 -9.25 -3.25 -20.83
N GLY A 136 -10.04 -2.73 -19.90
CA GLY A 136 -11.50 -2.89 -19.87
C GLY A 136 -11.95 -4.19 -19.21
N HIS A 137 -11.09 -4.82 -18.41
CA HIS A 137 -11.47 -5.97 -17.61
C HIS A 137 -12.48 -5.57 -16.52
N GLY A 138 -13.50 -6.41 -16.38
CA GLY A 138 -14.54 -6.23 -15.37
C GLY A 138 -14.06 -6.55 -13.94
N LEU A 139 -15.02 -6.62 -13.02
CA LEU A 139 -14.75 -6.87 -11.62
C LEU A 139 -14.08 -8.24 -11.39
N LYS A 140 -12.93 -8.23 -10.72
CA LYS A 140 -12.16 -9.40 -10.31
C LYS A 140 -12.02 -9.38 -8.79
N VAL A 141 -12.34 -10.48 -8.13
CA VAL A 141 -12.15 -10.61 -6.68
C VAL A 141 -10.72 -11.05 -6.40
N GLY A 142 -10.00 -10.23 -5.64
CA GLY A 142 -8.66 -10.51 -5.13
C GLY A 142 -8.64 -11.02 -3.70
N LYS A 143 -7.44 -11.13 -3.15
CA LYS A 143 -7.15 -11.41 -1.74
C LYS A 143 -7.57 -10.24 -0.86
N TRP A 144 -7.33 -9.00 -1.29
CA TRP A 144 -7.51 -7.82 -0.46
C TRP A 144 -8.82 -7.06 -0.72
N GLY A 145 -9.44 -7.29 -1.86
CA GLY A 145 -10.67 -6.60 -2.24
C GLY A 145 -11.15 -6.92 -3.65
N GLU A 146 -12.12 -6.14 -4.11
CA GLU A 146 -12.65 -6.19 -5.46
C GLU A 146 -11.86 -5.24 -6.36
N MET A 147 -11.15 -5.81 -7.33
CA MET A 147 -10.37 -5.11 -8.34
C MET A 147 -11.20 -4.83 -9.58
N GLN A 148 -10.97 -3.70 -10.22
CA GLN A 148 -11.64 -3.30 -11.45
C GLN A 148 -10.65 -2.59 -12.37
N ASP A 149 -10.71 -2.89 -13.67
CA ASP A 149 -9.82 -2.27 -14.67
C ASP A 149 -10.62 -1.73 -15.87
N PRO A 150 -11.47 -0.70 -15.65
CA PRO A 150 -12.18 -0.05 -16.75
C PRO A 150 -11.19 0.60 -17.72
N LYS A 151 -11.61 0.78 -18.98
CA LYS A 151 -10.82 1.56 -19.94
C LYS A 151 -10.63 2.98 -19.43
N LEU A 152 -9.43 3.53 -19.64
CA LEU A 152 -9.15 4.91 -19.31
C LEU A 152 -9.83 5.82 -20.33
N GLU A 153 -10.56 6.81 -19.83
CA GLU A 153 -11.24 7.81 -20.65
C GLU A 153 -10.24 8.81 -21.25
N ASN A 154 -10.44 9.16 -22.52
CA ASN A 154 -9.68 10.21 -23.20
C ASN A 154 -9.90 11.57 -22.53
N GLU A 155 -8.91 12.45 -22.61
CA GLU A 155 -8.89 13.80 -22.01
C GLU A 155 -8.97 13.84 -20.48
N MET A 156 -8.83 12.68 -19.79
CA MET A 156 -8.74 12.60 -18.33
C MET A 156 -7.30 12.42 -17.85
N GLY A 157 -6.98 13.09 -16.74
CA GLY A 157 -5.75 12.91 -15.99
C GLY A 157 -5.84 11.72 -15.03
N TYR A 158 -4.80 10.88 -14.97
CA TYR A 158 -4.69 9.75 -14.06
C TYR A 158 -3.36 9.78 -13.32
N ARG A 159 -3.40 9.46 -12.03
CA ARG A 159 -2.22 9.06 -11.25
C ARG A 159 -2.32 7.59 -10.90
N PHE A 160 -1.17 6.94 -10.79
CA PHE A 160 -1.08 5.53 -10.44
C PHE A 160 -0.39 5.43 -9.08
N GLY A 161 -1.11 4.89 -8.10
CA GLY A 161 -0.65 4.73 -6.73
C GLY A 161 -0.26 3.29 -6.46
N LEU A 162 0.93 3.07 -5.92
CA LEU A 162 1.39 1.77 -5.44
C LEU A 162 1.35 1.75 -3.92
N VAL A 163 0.57 0.83 -3.37
CA VAL A 163 0.48 0.55 -1.94
C VAL A 163 1.31 -0.68 -1.64
N LEU A 164 2.23 -0.57 -0.68
CA LEU A 164 3.01 -1.68 -0.14
C LEU A 164 2.44 -2.11 1.21
N MET A 165 2.18 -3.40 1.38
CA MET A 165 1.78 -3.95 2.68
C MET A 165 2.89 -4.78 3.30
N LEU A 166 3.25 -4.45 4.54
CA LEU A 166 4.17 -5.23 5.35
C LEU A 166 3.49 -5.74 6.61
N GLU A 167 3.89 -6.93 7.06
CA GLU A 167 3.40 -7.54 8.29
C GLU A 167 4.54 -8.18 9.09
N TYR A 168 4.53 -7.93 10.40
CA TYR A 168 5.35 -8.65 11.36
C TYR A 168 4.50 -9.05 12.58
N CYS A 169 4.30 -10.35 12.78
CA CYS A 169 3.56 -10.91 13.92
C CYS A 169 2.17 -10.26 14.13
N GLY A 170 1.42 -10.04 13.05
CA GLY A 170 0.10 -9.39 13.08
C GLY A 170 0.11 -7.86 13.22
N VAL A 171 1.29 -7.23 13.33
CA VAL A 171 1.44 -5.77 13.22
C VAL A 171 1.73 -5.39 11.78
N HIS A 172 0.95 -4.46 11.24
CA HIS A 172 1.01 -4.09 9.84
C HIS A 172 1.56 -2.68 9.62
N SER A 173 2.16 -2.48 8.45
CA SER A 173 2.54 -1.18 7.89
C SER A 173 2.06 -1.07 6.46
N VAL A 174 1.66 0.13 6.08
CA VAL A 174 1.28 0.45 4.71
C VAL A 174 2.19 1.57 4.21
N GLY A 175 2.93 1.31 3.14
CA GLY A 175 3.63 2.31 2.36
C GLY A 175 2.80 2.74 1.15
N TYR A 176 2.97 3.98 0.71
CA TYR A 176 2.26 4.51 -0.47
C TYR A 176 3.19 5.43 -1.26
N VAL A 177 3.16 5.30 -2.58
CA VAL A 177 3.77 6.22 -3.54
C VAL A 177 2.82 6.37 -4.73
N ASP A 178 2.78 7.53 -5.37
CA ASP A 178 2.08 7.71 -6.64
C ASP A 178 2.93 8.41 -7.69
N THR A 179 2.49 8.27 -8.93
CA THR A 179 3.08 8.94 -10.08
C THR A 179 2.55 10.37 -10.21
N ASP A 180 3.25 11.17 -11.00
CA ASP A 180 2.69 12.40 -11.57
C ASP A 180 1.46 12.12 -12.43
N VAL A 181 0.69 13.17 -12.69
CA VAL A 181 -0.54 13.11 -13.50
C VAL A 181 -0.18 12.85 -14.96
N LEU A 182 -0.79 11.81 -15.54
CA LEU A 182 -0.71 11.46 -16.96
C LEU A 182 -2.02 11.72 -17.66
N HIS A 183 -1.98 12.25 -18.88
CA HIS A 183 -3.17 12.53 -19.67
C HIS A 183 -3.37 11.46 -20.75
N VAL A 184 -4.62 11.14 -21.07
CA VAL A 184 -4.97 10.25 -22.18
C VAL A 184 -5.28 11.09 -23.41
N ASP A 185 -4.46 11.02 -24.46
CA ASP A 185 -4.68 11.71 -25.74
C ASP A 185 -5.39 10.82 -26.79
N TYR A 186 -5.86 11.45 -27.88
CA TYR A 186 -6.63 10.85 -28.98
C TYR A 186 -5.87 9.81 -29.83
#